data_AF-A0A177MWC1-F1
#
_entry.id   AF-A0A177MWC1-F1
#
_cell.length_a   1.000
_cell.length_b   1.000
_cell.length_c   1.000
_cell.angle_alpha   90.00
_cell.angle_beta   90.00
_cell.angle_gamma   90.00
#
_symmetry.space_group_name_H-M   'P 1'
#
loop_
_entity.id
_entity.type
_entity.pdbx_description
1 polymer ?
#
loop_
_entity_poly.entity_id
_entity_poly.type
_entity_poly.pdbx_seq_one_letter_code
_entity_poly.pdbx_strand_id
1 'polypeptide(L)' 'MDTKDITTAKDPGLRASMAAMQRAAAQARKTAIQTDTHIVIMEGEKLVRISPEELRQIDSSLAQPKISLRGVLKDYANPR' A
#
# COMPACT_ATOMS: atom_id res chain seq x y z
N MET A 1 -1.49 -16.36 19.10
CA MET A 1 -1.05 -15.01 19.51
C MET A 1 -2.01 -14.03 18.88
N ASP A 2 -2.78 -13.28 19.66
CA ASP A 2 -3.72 -12.30 19.13
C ASP A 2 -2.93 -11.07 18.64
N THR A 3 -2.70 -10.98 17.33
CA THR A 3 -2.16 -9.80 16.66
C THR A 3 -3.24 -8.71 16.63
N LYS A 4 -3.48 -8.08 17.78
CA LYS A 4 -4.34 -6.90 17.88
C LYS A 4 -3.77 -5.79 17.01
N ASP A 5 -4.66 -5.09 16.32
CA ASP A 5 -4.27 -3.96 15.48
C ASP A 5 -3.53 -2.91 16.32
N ILE A 6 -2.31 -2.60 15.92
CA ILE A 6 -1.44 -1.60 16.56
C ILE A 6 -2.05 -0.20 16.54
N THR A 7 -3.00 0.08 15.63
CA THR A 7 -3.79 1.34 15.66
C THR A 7 -4.65 1.46 16.92
N THR A 8 -4.97 0.35 17.58
CA THR A 8 -5.74 0.30 18.83
C THR A 8 -4.87 0.18 20.08
N ALA A 9 -3.55 0.26 19.93
CA ALA A 9 -2.61 0.14 21.04
C ALA A 9 -2.91 1.19 22.13
N LYS A 10 -2.77 0.81 23.41
CA LYS A 10 -2.92 1.73 24.54
C LYS A 10 -1.90 2.87 24.49
N ASP A 11 -0.69 2.54 24.04
CA ASP A 11 0.42 3.48 23.86
C ASP A 11 0.18 4.42 22.65
N PRO A 12 0.17 5.75 22.84
CA PRO A 12 -0.03 6.71 21.75
C PRO A 12 1.07 6.70 20.69
N GLY A 13 2.32 6.43 21.07
CA GLY A 13 3.45 6.34 20.15
C GLY A 13 3.30 5.16 19.21
N LEU A 14 2.91 3.98 19.73
CA LEU A 14 2.65 2.81 18.90
C LEU A 14 1.54 3.03 17.88
N ARG A 15 0.45 3.72 18.26
CA ARG A 15 -0.62 4.08 17.32
C ARG A 15 -0.10 4.96 16.18
N ALA A 16 0.73 5.95 16.50
CA ALA A 16 1.32 6.87 15.52
C ALA A 16 2.35 6.20 14.61
N SER A 17 3.03 5.14 15.08
CA SER A 17 4.05 4.42 14.32
C SER A 17 3.52 3.84 13.01
N MET A 18 2.24 3.48 12.91
CA MET A 18 1.67 2.96 11.66
C MET A 18 1.77 3.94 10.50
N ALA A 19 1.42 5.20 10.72
CA ALA A 19 1.52 6.23 9.71
C ALA A 19 2.99 6.53 9.34
N ALA A 20 3.92 6.39 10.30
CA ALA A 20 5.35 6.51 10.04
C ALA A 20 5.86 5.35 9.17
N MET A 21 5.50 4.11 9.50
CA MET A 21 5.90 2.92 8.74
C MET A 21 5.35 2.91 7.32
N GLN A 22 4.08 3.31 7.13
CA GLN A 22 3.49 3.42 5.79
C GLN A 22 4.24 4.42 4.90
N ARG A 23 4.61 5.59 5.47
CA ARG A 23 5.43 6.58 4.76
C ARG A 23 6.82 6.05 4.45
N ALA A 24 7.47 5.39 5.41
CA ALA A 24 8.79 4.78 5.22
C ALA A 24 8.75 3.70 4.12
N ALA A 25 7.73 2.83 4.12
CA ALA A 25 7.54 1.82 3.09
C ALA A 25 7.33 2.44 1.71
N ALA A 26 6.54 3.51 1.60
CA ALA A 26 6.35 4.22 0.34
C ALA A 26 7.67 4.82 -0.19
N GLN A 27 8.47 5.44 0.69
CA GLN A 27 9.78 5.95 0.31
C GLN A 27 10.76 4.83 -0.09
N ALA A 28 10.77 3.71 0.64
CA ALA A 28 11.62 2.57 0.32
C ALA A 28 11.32 2.01 -1.08
N ARG A 29 10.05 1.83 -1.43
CA ARG A 29 9.66 1.40 -2.79
C ARG A 29 10.12 2.37 -3.86
N LYS A 30 9.90 3.66 -3.64
CA LYS A 30 10.35 4.71 -4.56
C LYS A 30 11.86 4.66 -4.78
N THR A 31 12.65 4.60 -3.71
CA THR A 31 14.12 4.53 -3.79
C THR A 31 14.59 3.25 -4.48
N ALA A 32 13.98 2.11 -4.15
CA ALA A 32 14.32 0.81 -4.76
C ALA A 32 14.07 0.82 -6.27
N ILE A 33 12.93 1.36 -6.72
CA ILE A 33 12.61 1.50 -8.13
C ILE A 33 13.59 2.45 -8.84
N GLN A 34 13.96 3.57 -8.20
CA GLN A 34 14.86 4.57 -8.77
C GLN A 34 16.31 4.09 -8.87
N THR A 35 16.74 3.24 -7.95
CA THR A 35 18.12 2.74 -7.86
C THR A 35 18.30 1.34 -8.45
N ASP A 36 17.22 0.77 -8.99
CA ASP A 36 17.16 -0.60 -9.50
C ASP A 36 17.63 -1.65 -8.46
N THR A 37 17.27 -1.43 -7.20
CA THR A 37 17.61 -2.31 -6.07
C THR A 37 16.41 -3.09 -5.57
N HIS A 38 16.68 -4.27 -5.01
CA HIS A 38 15.62 -5.14 -4.51
C HIS A 38 15.28 -4.79 -3.07
N ILE A 39 14.00 -4.94 -2.71
CA ILE A 39 13.55 -4.89 -1.31
C ILE A 39 13.44 -6.32 -0.81
N VAL A 40 13.97 -6.58 0.39
CA VAL A 40 13.79 -7.85 1.08
C VAL A 40 12.92 -7.60 2.31
N ILE A 41 11.82 -8.34 2.42
CA ILE A 41 10.90 -8.27 3.56
C ILE A 41 10.80 -9.64 4.24
N MET A 42 10.36 -9.63 5.49
CA MET A 42 9.89 -10.84 6.17
C MET A 42 8.37 -10.89 6.06
N GLU A 43 7.83 -11.90 5.39
CA GLU A 43 6.39 -12.16 5.36
C GLU A 43 6.13 -13.47 6.12
N GLY A 44 5.53 -13.34 7.31
CA GLY A 44 5.46 -14.43 8.28
C GLY A 44 6.87 -14.82 8.75
N GLU A 45 7.34 -15.99 8.32
CA GLU A 45 8.67 -16.54 8.65
C GLU A 45 9.54 -16.75 7.40
N LYS A 46 9.14 -16.17 6.26
CA LYS A 46 9.85 -16.30 5.00
C LYS A 46 10.46 -14.98 4.58
N LEU A 47 11.73 -15.02 4.19
CA LEU A 47 12.38 -13.92 3.49
C LEU A 47 11.87 -13.89 2.05
N VAL A 48 11.18 -12.81 1.70
CA VAL A 48 10.68 -12.56 0.36
C VAL A 48 11.49 -11.43 -0.24
N ARG A 49 12.03 -11.67 -1.43
CA ARG A 49 12.75 -10.67 -2.22
C ARG A 49 11.83 -10.16 -3.32
N ILE A 50 11.70 -8.86 -3.42
CA ILE A 50 10.87 -8.17 -4.41
C ILE A 50 11.77 -7.35 -5.32
N SER A 51 11.68 -7.60 -6.61
CA SER A 51 12.43 -6.88 -7.65
C SER A 51 11.87 -5.48 -7.91
N PRO A 52 12.68 -4.56 -8.47
CA PRO A 52 12.22 -3.25 -8.92
C PRO A 52 11.02 -3.31 -9.88
N GLU A 53 10.94 -4.33 -10.72
CA GLU A 53 9.85 -4.54 -11.68
C GLU A 53 8.54 -4.90 -11.00
N GLU A 54 8.58 -5.83 -10.04
CA GLU A 54 7.43 -6.20 -9.22
C GLU A 54 6.95 -5.00 -8.39
N LEU A 55 7.87 -4.19 -7.84
CA LEU A 55 7.52 -2.98 -7.11
C LEU A 55 6.76 -1.96 -7.97
N ARG A 56 7.13 -1.80 -9.25
CA ARG A 56 6.41 -0.94 -10.20
C ARG A 56 4.97 -1.43 -10.42
N GLN A 57 4.77 -2.73 -10.51
CA GLN A 57 3.44 -3.32 -10.65
C GLN A 57 2.60 -3.09 -9.38
N ILE A 58 3.19 -3.33 -8.21
CA ILE A 58 2.53 -3.12 -6.91
C ILE A 58 2.10 -1.65 -6.77
N ASP A 59 3.00 -0.69 -6.99
CA ASP A 59 2.66 0.74 -6.91
C ASP A 59 1.57 1.14 -7.91
N SER A 60 1.60 0.62 -9.14
CA SER A 60 0.54 0.88 -10.14
C SER A 60 -0.82 0.34 -9.72
N SER A 61 -0.85 -0.81 -9.04
CA SER A 61 -2.09 -1.45 -8.56
C SER A 61 -2.67 -0.74 -7.32
N LEU A 62 -1.81 -0.21 -6.44
CA LEU A 62 -2.20 0.57 -5.27
C LEU A 62 -2.68 1.99 -5.64
N ALA A 63 -2.19 2.54 -6.75
CA ALA A 63 -2.52 3.89 -7.22
C ALA A 63 -3.88 3.98 -7.94
N GLN A 64 -4.51 2.86 -8.31
CA GLN A 64 -5.80 2.88 -9.00
C GLN A 64 -6.97 2.67 -8.02
N PRO A 65 -7.73 3.73 -7.67
CA PRO A 65 -9.10 3.51 -7.26
C PRO A 65 -9.84 2.97 -8.49
N LYS A 66 -10.31 1.72 -8.44
CA LYS A 66 -11.30 1.19 -9.41
C LYS A 66 -12.59 2.00 -9.28
N ILE A 67 -12.63 3.19 -9.86
CA ILE A 67 -13.86 3.95 -10.05
C ILE A 67 -14.59 3.26 -11.20
N SER A 68 -15.58 2.42 -10.86
CA SER A 68 -16.45 1.79 -11.85
C SER A 68 -17.32 2.86 -12.52
N LEU A 69 -16.89 3.34 -13.68
CA LEU A 69 -17.64 4.31 -14.50
C LEU A 69 -18.96 3.74 -15.06
N ARG A 70 -19.23 2.43 -14.90
CA ARG A 70 -20.47 1.78 -15.37
C ARG A 70 -21.72 2.23 -14.61
N GLY A 71 -21.59 2.68 -13.36
CA GLY A 71 -22.73 3.16 -12.57
C GLY A 71 -23.07 4.62 -12.84
N VAL A 72 -22.05 5.46 -13.01
CA VAL A 72 -22.17 6.92 -13.03
C VAL A 72 -22.78 7.46 -14.32
N LEU A 73 -22.66 6.74 -15.44
CA LEU A 73 -23.19 7.18 -16.74
C LEU A 73 -24.71 7.01 -16.90
N LYS A 74 -25.37 6.20 -16.06
CA LYS A 74 -26.83 5.99 -16.15
C LYS A 74 -27.61 7.24 -15.70
N ASP A 75 -27.06 8.02 -14.79
CA ASP A 75 -27.75 9.18 -14.22
C ASP A 75 -27.76 10.39 -15.16
N TYR A 76 -26.85 10.43 -16.14
CA TYR A 76 -26.78 11.51 -17.14
C TYR A 76 -27.64 11.25 -18.39
N ALA A 77 -28.23 10.06 -18.52
CA ALA A 77 -29.00 9.67 -19.71
C ALA A 77 -30.49 10.03 -19.65
N ASN A 78 -30.98 10.64 -18.56
CA ASN A 78 -32.38 11.06 -18.47
C ASN A 78 -32.55 12.43 -17.78
N PRO A 79 -32.35 13.55 -18.50
CA PRO A 79 -32.76 14.85 -18.01
C PRO A 79 -34.30 14.88 -17.91
N ARG A 80 -34.80 15.19 -16.70
CA ARG A 80 -36.23 15.46 -16.46
C ARG A 80 -36.68 16.74 -17.16
#